data_AF-A0A4V1XSU0-F1
#
_entry.id   AF-A0A4V1XSU0-F1
#
_cell.length_a   1.000
_cell.length_b   1.000
_cell.length_c   1.000
_cell.angle_alpha   90.00
_cell.angle_beta   90.00
_cell.angle_gamma   90.00
#
_symmetry.space_group_name_H-M   'P 1'
#
loop_
_entity.id
_entity.type
_entity.pdbx_description
1 polymer ?
#
loop_
_entity_poly.entity_id
_entity_poly.type
_entity_poly.pdbx_seq_one_letter_code
_entity_poly.pdbx_strand_id
1 'polypeptide(L)'
;MTTPSTSQTNKTAHGVPKSMGDLRARFGLKDNSDAEALLKAWPIKEAFHYYLNRCLSNQRTVIKELPEWQEVDQYLLDMRMMPRAKRKDRSLEELVEEECFNAPYQLMPHVALFVLRAESFLQSDEGTRFEIASRKYDTKQEKEFDRRWRSIDLLYFLVGRHRPNPT
;
A
#
# COMPACT_ATOMS: atom_id res chain seq x y z
N MET A 1 -9.67 -21.74 33.59
CA MET A 1 -9.58 -21.45 32.15
C MET A 1 -9.72 -19.94 31.99
N THR A 2 -8.60 -19.26 31.77
CA THR A 2 -8.51 -17.81 31.60
C THR A 2 -8.67 -17.49 30.12
N THR A 3 -9.75 -16.79 29.78
CA THR A 3 -9.96 -16.21 28.45
C THR A 3 -8.91 -15.13 28.19
N PRO A 4 -8.23 -15.12 27.03
CA PRO A 4 -7.41 -13.98 26.64
C PRO A 4 -8.32 -12.80 26.35
N SER A 5 -7.96 -11.65 26.93
CA SER A 5 -8.65 -10.37 26.81
C SER A 5 -8.65 -9.90 25.36
N THR A 6 -9.79 -9.98 24.69
CA THR A 6 -10.05 -9.29 23.41
C THR A 6 -10.17 -7.79 23.71
N SER A 7 -9.02 -7.15 23.87
CA SER A 7 -8.92 -5.70 24.07
C SER A 7 -7.96 -5.10 23.05
N GLN A 8 -8.07 -5.54 21.79
CA GLN A 8 -7.69 -4.68 20.66
C GLN A 8 -8.96 -3.92 20.28
N THR A 9 -9.06 -2.73 20.86
CA THR A 9 -9.92 -1.66 20.39
C THR A 9 -9.96 -1.63 18.87
N ASN A 10 -11.17 -1.72 18.33
CA ASN A 10 -11.55 -1.32 16.98
C ASN A 10 -10.62 -0.21 16.44
N LYS A 11 -9.59 -0.58 15.66
CA LYS A 11 -8.75 0.36 14.89
C LYS A 11 -9.47 0.85 13.63
N THR A 12 -10.79 0.85 13.62
CA THR A 12 -11.63 1.52 12.63
C THR A 12 -11.88 2.95 13.12
N ALA A 13 -11.03 3.92 12.73
CA ALA A 13 -11.37 5.36 12.61
C ALA A 13 -10.17 6.35 12.51
N HIS A 14 -8.93 5.93 12.29
CA HIS A 14 -7.98 6.92 11.74
C HIS A 14 -8.25 7.01 10.24
N GLY A 15 -9.05 8.01 9.86
CA GLY A 15 -9.35 8.29 8.46
C GLY A 15 -8.07 8.43 7.63
N VAL A 16 -8.20 8.25 6.33
CA VAL A 16 -7.14 8.42 5.33
C VAL A 16 -6.23 9.61 5.69
N PRO A 17 -4.89 9.46 5.71
CA PRO A 17 -3.98 10.55 6.03
C PRO A 17 -4.17 11.73 5.06
N LYS A 18 -4.38 12.94 5.60
CA LYS A 18 -4.59 14.16 4.81
C LYS A 18 -3.48 15.19 4.99
N SER A 19 -2.67 15.04 6.03
CA SER A 19 -1.56 15.92 6.35
C SER A 19 -0.25 15.16 6.53
N MET A 20 0.88 15.87 6.45
CA MET A 20 2.19 15.30 6.77
C MET A 20 2.26 14.78 8.21
N GLY A 21 1.53 15.40 9.14
CA GLY A 21 1.43 14.95 10.53
C GLY A 21 0.73 13.60 10.66
N ASP A 22 -0.33 13.38 9.87
CA ASP A 22 -1.04 12.10 9.82
C ASP A 22 -0.13 11.01 9.25
N LEU A 23 0.56 11.30 8.13
CA LEU A 23 1.49 10.35 7.51
C LEU A 23 2.65 10.01 8.45
N ARG A 24 3.22 11.01 9.13
CA ARG A 24 4.25 10.83 10.15
C ARG A 24 3.75 9.90 11.27
N ALA A 25 2.58 10.19 11.85
CA ALA A 25 2.01 9.37 12.92
C ALA A 25 1.73 7.94 12.44
N ARG A 26 1.26 7.81 11.20
CA ARG A 26 0.91 6.54 10.57
C ARG A 26 2.10 5.61 10.39
N PHE A 27 3.25 6.17 10.03
CA PHE A 27 4.51 5.45 9.86
C PHE A 27 5.41 5.52 11.10
N GLY A 28 4.93 6.11 12.21
CA GLY A 28 5.70 6.22 13.45
C GLY A 28 7.01 6.99 13.29
N LEU A 29 7.05 7.93 12.34
CA LEU A 29 8.26 8.65 11.95
C LEU A 29 8.61 9.73 12.97
N LYS A 30 9.90 10.05 13.11
CA LYS A 30 10.39 10.97 14.13
C LYS A 30 9.90 12.39 13.88
N ASP A 31 9.94 12.84 12.64
CA ASP A 31 9.55 14.18 12.24
C ASP A 31 8.99 14.22 10.80
N ASN A 32 8.61 15.42 10.35
CA ASN A 32 8.05 15.61 9.02
C ASN A 32 9.09 15.44 7.90
N SER A 33 10.39 15.55 8.21
CA SER A 33 11.46 15.37 7.23
C SER A 33 11.61 13.90 6.84
N ASP A 34 11.43 12.98 7.80
CA ASP A 34 11.35 11.54 7.53
C ASP A 34 10.13 11.20 6.66
N ALA A 35 8.98 11.81 6.94
CA ALA A 35 7.79 11.62 6.13
C ALA A 35 7.99 12.16 4.70
N GLU A 36 8.68 13.28 4.54
CA GLU A 36 9.04 13.80 3.23
C GLU A 36 10.08 12.92 2.51
N ALA A 37 11.04 12.34 3.25
CA ALA A 37 12.00 11.39 2.71
C ALA A 37 11.33 10.12 2.20
N LEU A 38 10.34 9.58 2.93
CA LEU A 38 9.53 8.44 2.48
C LEU A 38 8.82 8.76 1.15
N LEU A 39 8.20 9.93 1.03
CA LEU A 39 7.53 10.36 -0.21
C LEU A 39 8.50 10.59 -1.37
N LYS A 40 9.75 10.96 -1.06
CA LYS A 40 10.81 11.19 -2.05
C LYS A 40 11.61 9.94 -2.41
N ALA A 41 11.43 8.85 -1.66
CA ALA A 41 12.13 7.59 -1.91
C ALA A 41 11.85 7.11 -3.33
N TRP A 42 12.91 6.78 -4.07
CA TRP A 42 12.80 6.45 -5.49
C TRP A 42 11.81 5.30 -5.77
N PRO A 43 11.82 4.18 -5.00
CA PRO A 43 10.86 3.09 -5.22
C PRO A 43 9.39 3.52 -5.03
N ILE A 44 9.12 4.39 -4.06
CA ILE A 44 7.77 4.93 -3.82
C ILE A 44 7.33 5.85 -4.96
N LYS A 45 8.23 6.74 -5.40
CA LYS A 45 7.96 7.64 -6.53
C LYS A 45 7.70 6.87 -7.82
N GLU A 46 8.52 5.85 -8.10
CA GLU A 46 8.39 5.02 -9.30
C GLU A 46 7.08 4.22 -9.28
N ALA A 47 6.77 3.56 -8.16
CA ALA A 47 5.50 2.85 -8.00
C ALA A 47 4.30 3.79 -8.19
N PHE A 48 4.37 5.00 -7.65
CA PHE A 48 3.31 5.98 -7.82
C PHE A 48 3.20 6.51 -9.26
N HIS A 49 4.32 6.75 -9.95
CA HIS A 49 4.30 7.13 -11.36
C HIS A 49 3.71 6.02 -12.24
N TYR A 50 4.00 4.76 -11.95
CA TYR A 50 3.40 3.63 -12.67
C TYR A 50 1.87 3.63 -12.49
N TYR A 51 1.41 3.79 -11.25
CA TYR A 51 -0.02 3.92 -10.93
C TYR A 51 -0.67 5.12 -11.66
N LEU A 52 -0.02 6.29 -11.66
CA LEU A 52 -0.51 7.52 -12.31
C LEU A 52 -0.73 7.35 -13.82
N ASN A 53 0.27 6.79 -14.51
CA ASN A 53 0.27 6.64 -15.96
C ASN A 53 -0.86 5.71 -16.48
N ARG A 54 -1.43 4.87 -15.61
CA ARG A 54 -2.43 3.88 -15.98
C ARG A 54 -3.82 4.20 -15.42
N CYS A 55 -3.90 4.59 -14.14
CA CYS A 55 -5.17 4.82 -13.46
C CYS A 55 -5.65 6.28 -13.52
N LEU A 56 -4.76 7.23 -13.24
CA LEU A 56 -5.14 8.66 -13.13
C LEU A 56 -5.17 9.39 -14.48
N SER A 57 -4.49 8.84 -15.48
CA SER A 57 -4.49 9.39 -16.85
C SER A 57 -5.87 9.30 -17.52
N ASN A 58 -6.72 8.36 -17.09
CA ASN A 58 -7.99 8.05 -17.72
C ASN A 58 -9.23 8.55 -16.96
N GLN A 59 -9.13 8.99 -15.71
CA GLN A 59 -10.31 9.26 -14.89
C GLN A 59 -10.13 10.45 -13.91
N ARG A 60 -11.07 11.41 -13.94
CA ARG A 60 -11.08 12.60 -13.06
C ARG A 60 -11.53 12.31 -11.62
N THR A 61 -12.00 11.10 -11.30
CA THR A 61 -12.69 10.75 -10.03
C THR A 61 -12.00 9.71 -9.15
N VAL A 62 -10.78 9.28 -9.49
CA VAL A 62 -10.06 8.14 -8.87
C VAL A 62 -9.90 8.23 -7.35
N ILE A 63 -9.86 9.43 -6.76
CA ILE A 63 -9.70 9.60 -5.30
C ILE A 63 -10.88 8.98 -4.52
N LYS A 64 -12.10 8.98 -5.08
CA LYS A 64 -13.29 8.43 -4.42
C LYS A 64 -13.43 6.91 -4.59
N GLU A 65 -12.58 6.28 -5.39
CA GLU A 65 -12.74 4.88 -5.84
C GLU A 65 -11.58 3.97 -5.43
N LEU A 66 -10.58 4.49 -4.71
CA LEU A 66 -9.51 3.63 -4.19
C LEU A 66 -10.10 2.54 -3.29
N PRO A 67 -9.66 1.29 -3.45
CA PRO A 67 -10.16 0.16 -2.67
C PRO A 67 -9.65 0.21 -1.22
N GLU A 68 -10.40 -0.44 -0.32
CA GLU A 68 -9.94 -0.65 1.05
C GLU A 68 -8.79 -1.66 1.11
N TRP A 69 -7.98 -1.62 2.17
CA TRP A 69 -6.82 -2.51 2.27
C TRP A 69 -7.19 -3.99 2.31
N GLN A 70 -8.38 -4.33 2.84
CA GLN A 70 -8.92 -5.69 2.88
C GLN A 70 -9.25 -6.21 1.49
N GLU A 71 -9.75 -5.36 0.60
CA GLU A 71 -10.07 -5.73 -0.78
C GLU A 71 -8.78 -6.05 -1.55
N VAL A 72 -7.72 -5.26 -1.31
CA VAL A 72 -6.40 -5.48 -1.89
C VAL A 72 -5.74 -6.73 -1.30
N ASP A 73 -5.87 -6.97 0.00
CA ASP A 73 -5.39 -8.19 0.64
C ASP A 73 -6.05 -9.44 0.06
N GLN A 74 -7.38 -9.40 -0.09
CA GLN A 74 -8.15 -10.48 -0.70
C GLN A 74 -7.73 -10.72 -2.16
N TYR A 75 -7.58 -9.65 -2.96
CA TYR A 75 -7.09 -9.77 -4.34
C TYR A 75 -5.71 -10.43 -4.40
N LEU A 76 -4.77 -10.01 -3.53
CA LEU A 76 -3.44 -10.61 -3.46
C LEU A 76 -3.50 -12.07 -2.99
N LEU A 77 -4.43 -12.43 -2.11
CA LEU A 77 -4.68 -13.81 -1.72
C LEU A 77 -5.21 -14.64 -2.90
N ASP A 78 -6.14 -14.11 -3.69
CA ASP A 78 -6.68 -14.81 -4.86
C ASP A 78 -5.59 -15.05 -5.92
N MET A 79 -4.74 -14.04 -6.17
CA MET A 79 -3.53 -14.16 -6.99
C MET A 79 -2.55 -15.18 -6.40
N ARG A 80 -2.48 -15.28 -5.06
CA ARG A 80 -1.71 -16.31 -4.32
C ARG A 80 -2.26 -17.73 -4.50
N MET A 81 -3.56 -17.87 -4.72
CA MET A 81 -4.23 -19.15 -4.84
C MET A 81 -4.43 -19.58 -6.30
N MET A 82 -4.05 -18.74 -7.28
CA MET A 82 -4.13 -19.09 -8.70
C MET A 82 -3.43 -20.42 -9.01
N PRO A 83 -4.00 -21.26 -9.91
CA PRO A 83 -3.44 -22.56 -10.25
C PRO A 83 -1.97 -22.47 -10.68
N ARG A 84 -1.14 -23.39 -10.18
CA ARG A 84 0.32 -23.42 -10.47
C ARG A 84 0.66 -23.40 -11.96
N ALA A 85 -0.20 -23.97 -12.80
CA ALA A 85 -0.07 -23.94 -14.27
C ALA A 85 -0.02 -22.51 -14.85
N LYS A 86 -0.67 -21.55 -14.18
CA LYS A 86 -0.62 -20.12 -14.52
C LYS A 86 0.56 -19.38 -13.88
N ARG A 87 1.14 -19.94 -12.80
CA ARG A 87 2.19 -19.26 -12.02
C ARG A 87 3.60 -19.41 -12.55
N LYS A 88 3.94 -20.51 -13.23
CA LYS A 88 5.28 -20.75 -13.85
C LYS A 88 6.47 -20.15 -13.05
N ASP A 89 6.56 -20.46 -11.76
CA ASP A 89 7.60 -19.96 -10.82
C ASP A 89 7.74 -18.43 -10.68
N ARG A 90 6.76 -17.65 -11.16
CA ARG A 90 6.71 -16.20 -11.03
C ARG A 90 6.41 -15.78 -9.60
N SER A 91 7.06 -14.70 -9.18
CA SER A 91 6.73 -13.96 -7.98
C SER A 91 5.32 -13.38 -8.06
N LEU A 92 4.74 -13.06 -6.90
CA LEU A 92 3.42 -12.41 -6.86
C LEU A 92 3.42 -11.05 -7.56
N GLU A 93 4.54 -10.31 -7.48
CA GLU A 93 4.70 -9.03 -8.16
C GLU A 93 4.62 -9.21 -9.69
N GLU A 94 5.37 -10.16 -10.26
CA GLU A 94 5.33 -10.44 -11.70
C GLU A 94 3.93 -10.85 -12.19
N LEU A 95 3.17 -11.59 -11.38
CA LEU A 95 1.79 -11.96 -11.73
C LEU A 95 0.87 -10.73 -11.77
N VAL A 96 1.01 -9.82 -10.79
CA VAL A 96 0.20 -8.60 -10.76
C VAL A 96 0.64 -7.61 -11.84
N GLU A 97 1.93 -7.56 -12.19
CA GLU A 97 2.43 -6.79 -13.34
C GLU A 97 1.85 -7.28 -14.66
N GLU A 98 1.73 -8.59 -14.85
CA GLU A 98 1.08 -9.16 -16.03
C GLU A 98 -0.41 -8.76 -16.09
N GLU A 99 -1.12 -8.78 -14.96
CA GLU A 99 -2.51 -8.28 -14.90
C GLU A 99 -2.60 -6.78 -15.19
N CYS A 100 -1.64 -5.97 -14.72
CA CYS A 100 -1.54 -4.55 -15.07
C CYS A 100 -1.33 -4.34 -16.58
N PHE A 101 -0.61 -5.24 -17.25
CA PHE A 101 -0.41 -5.19 -18.70
C PHE A 101 -1.67 -5.62 -19.46
N ASN A 102 -2.31 -6.70 -19.02
CA ASN A 102 -3.51 -7.27 -19.65
C ASN A 102 -4.75 -6.39 -19.47
N ALA A 103 -4.84 -5.67 -18.34
CA ALA A 103 -5.98 -4.84 -17.97
C ALA A 103 -5.53 -3.43 -17.55
N PRO A 104 -4.97 -2.62 -18.46
CA PRO A 104 -4.26 -1.37 -18.15
C PRO A 104 -5.12 -0.23 -17.59
N TYR A 105 -6.43 -0.43 -17.48
CA TYR A 105 -7.40 0.55 -16.96
C TYR A 105 -8.18 0.01 -15.75
N GLN A 106 -7.91 -1.21 -15.32
CA GLN A 106 -8.51 -1.74 -14.09
C GLN A 106 -7.73 -1.25 -12.88
N LEU A 107 -8.44 -0.67 -11.91
CA LEU A 107 -7.82 -0.06 -10.75
C LEU A 107 -7.09 -1.09 -9.85
N MET A 108 -7.73 -2.22 -9.57
CA MET A 108 -7.28 -3.18 -8.56
C MET A 108 -5.85 -3.72 -8.82
N PRO A 109 -5.48 -4.20 -10.03
CA PRO A 109 -4.10 -4.66 -10.29
C PRO A 109 -3.05 -3.58 -10.04
N HIS A 110 -3.32 -2.33 -10.46
CA HIS A 110 -2.37 -1.22 -10.30
C HIS A 110 -2.23 -0.78 -8.84
N VAL A 111 -3.31 -0.79 -8.06
CA VAL A 111 -3.26 -0.55 -6.61
C VAL A 111 -2.48 -1.66 -5.92
N ALA A 112 -2.76 -2.92 -6.26
CA ALA A 112 -2.07 -4.07 -5.71
C ALA A 112 -0.56 -4.04 -6.03
N LEU A 113 -0.18 -3.66 -7.25
CA LEU A 113 1.22 -3.52 -7.65
C LEU A 113 1.92 -2.41 -6.86
N PHE A 114 1.25 -1.25 -6.68
CA PHE A 114 1.79 -0.19 -5.83
C PHE A 114 2.06 -0.70 -4.41
N VAL A 115 1.10 -1.42 -3.82
CA VAL A 115 1.23 -1.98 -2.48
C VAL A 115 2.40 -2.96 -2.40
N LEU A 116 2.53 -3.89 -3.34
CA LEU A 116 3.63 -4.85 -3.34
C LEU A 116 5.00 -4.16 -3.40
N ARG A 117 5.15 -3.15 -4.26
CA ARG A 117 6.38 -2.37 -4.38
C ARG A 117 6.69 -1.54 -3.13
N ALA A 118 5.67 -0.90 -2.56
CA ALA A 118 5.82 -0.15 -1.31
C ALA A 118 6.20 -1.08 -0.14
N GLU A 119 5.57 -2.24 -0.03
CA GLU A 119 5.89 -3.24 0.99
C GLU A 119 7.29 -3.82 0.83
N SER A 120 7.72 -4.07 -0.42
CA SER A 120 9.06 -4.54 -0.75
C SER A 120 10.11 -3.49 -0.35
N PHE A 121 9.85 -2.22 -0.68
CA PHE A 121 10.70 -1.10 -0.25
C PHE A 121 10.81 -1.03 1.28
N LEU A 122 9.68 -1.06 2.01
CA LEU A 122 9.68 -1.01 3.48
C LEU A 122 10.45 -2.16 4.14
N GLN A 123 10.68 -3.26 3.42
CA GLN A 123 11.46 -4.41 3.89
C GLN A 123 12.94 -4.35 3.46
N SER A 124 13.31 -3.43 2.57
CA SER A 124 14.69 -3.24 2.13
C SER A 124 15.54 -2.52 3.18
N ASP A 125 16.87 -2.63 3.08
CA ASP A 125 17.81 -1.95 3.97
C ASP A 125 17.54 -0.44 4.06
N GLU A 126 17.19 0.20 2.93
CA GLU A 126 16.86 1.62 2.90
C GLU A 126 15.50 1.92 3.55
N GLY A 127 14.51 1.05 3.36
CA GLY A 127 13.14 1.30 3.79
C GLY A 127 12.84 0.89 5.22
N THR A 128 13.67 0.06 5.85
CA THR A 128 13.49 -0.39 7.24
C THR A 128 13.49 0.79 8.23
N ARG A 129 14.14 1.91 7.91
CA ARG A 129 14.06 3.15 8.71
C ARG A 129 12.66 3.78 8.75
N PHE A 130 11.81 3.47 7.77
CA PHE A 130 10.41 3.88 7.70
C PHE A 130 9.45 2.76 8.14
N GLU A 131 9.97 1.55 8.40
CA GLU A 131 9.18 0.46 8.94
C GLU A 131 9.00 0.67 10.44
N ILE A 132 7.74 0.71 10.91
CA ILE A 132 7.48 0.64 12.34
C ILE A 132 7.95 -0.74 12.82
N ALA A 133 9.08 -0.75 13.52
CA ALA A 133 9.68 -1.97 14.04
C ALA A 133 8.67 -2.79 14.86
N SER A 134 8.76 -4.11 14.70
CA SER A 134 7.89 -5.22 15.09
C SER A 134 7.41 -5.32 16.55
N ARG A 135 7.69 -4.35 17.43
CA ARG A 135 7.31 -4.43 18.85
C ARG A 135 5.81 -4.22 19.13
N LYS A 136 5.02 -3.94 18.10
CA LYS A 136 3.57 -3.74 18.20
C LYS A 136 2.73 -4.98 17.87
N TYR A 137 3.33 -6.01 17.27
CA TYR A 137 2.60 -7.12 16.67
C TYR A 137 3.13 -8.46 17.17
N ASP A 138 2.22 -9.31 17.63
CA ASP A 138 2.55 -10.62 18.20
C ASP A 138 2.79 -11.66 17.11
N THR A 139 2.21 -11.44 15.92
CA THR A 139 2.31 -12.36 14.79
C THR A 139 2.88 -11.71 13.52
N LYS A 140 3.50 -12.54 12.68
CA LYS A 140 3.96 -12.13 11.34
C LYS A 140 2.79 -11.64 10.47
N GLN A 141 1.63 -12.26 10.61
CA GLN A 141 0.44 -11.93 9.85
C GLN A 141 -0.09 -10.53 10.17
N GLU A 142 -0.17 -10.16 11.45
CA GLU A 142 -0.54 -8.80 11.86
C GLU A 142 0.44 -7.75 11.33
N LYS A 143 1.74 -8.07 11.31
CA LYS A 143 2.76 -7.18 10.72
C LYS A 143 2.54 -6.98 9.22
N GLU A 144 2.21 -8.04 8.49
CA GLU A 144 1.91 -7.97 7.04
C GLU A 144 0.64 -7.14 6.77
N PHE A 145 -0.43 -7.34 7.55
CA PHE A 145 -1.67 -6.55 7.42
C PHE A 145 -1.46 -5.07 7.74
N ASP A 146 -0.74 -4.74 8.82
CA ASP A 146 -0.38 -3.35 9.11
C ASP A 146 0.40 -2.70 7.98
N ARG A 147 1.38 -3.43 7.40
CA ARG A 147 2.19 -2.93 6.30
C ARG A 147 1.33 -2.66 5.06
N ARG A 148 0.40 -3.57 4.74
CA ARG A 148 -0.54 -3.41 3.63
C ARG A 148 -1.43 -2.20 3.83
N TRP A 149 -2.01 -2.08 5.02
CA TRP A 149 -2.86 -0.96 5.40
C TRP A 149 -2.12 0.38 5.32
N ARG A 150 -0.86 0.45 5.79
CA ARG A 150 -0.02 1.65 5.65
C ARG A 150 0.36 1.97 4.20
N SER A 151 0.58 0.95 3.37
CA SER A 151 0.89 1.13 1.95
C SER A 151 -0.31 1.69 1.19
N ILE A 152 -1.52 1.23 1.51
CA ILE A 152 -2.76 1.80 0.96
C ILE A 152 -2.94 3.26 1.40
N ASP A 153 -2.73 3.56 2.67
CA ASP A 153 -2.81 4.93 3.17
C ASP A 153 -1.77 5.86 2.53
N LEU A 154 -0.57 5.35 2.24
CA LEU A 154 0.44 6.07 1.48
C LEU A 154 -0.06 6.37 0.05
N LEU A 155 -0.70 5.42 -0.61
CA LEU A 155 -1.30 5.64 -1.93
C LEU A 155 -2.40 6.70 -1.87
N TYR A 156 -3.33 6.59 -0.93
CA TYR A 156 -4.37 7.61 -0.74
C TYR A 156 -3.78 9.00 -0.51
N PHE A 157 -2.74 9.11 0.32
CA PHE A 157 -2.06 10.38 0.58
C PHE A 157 -1.47 10.97 -0.71
N LEU A 158 -0.76 10.14 -1.49
CA LEU A 158 -0.14 10.55 -2.75
C LEU A 158 -1.18 10.98 -3.78
N VAL A 159 -2.27 10.22 -3.90
CA VAL A 159 -3.41 10.54 -4.78
C VAL A 159 -4.09 11.84 -4.35
N GLY A 160 -4.35 12.04 -3.05
CA GLY A 160 -4.93 13.27 -2.53
C GLY A 160 -4.06 14.51 -2.73
N ARG A 161 -2.74 14.35 -2.74
CA ARG A 161 -1.78 15.42 -2.99
C ARG A 161 -1.57 15.67 -4.49
N HIS A 162 -1.82 14.68 -5.34
CA HIS A 162 -1.75 14.82 -6.78
C HIS A 162 -2.92 15.67 -7.28
N ARG A 163 -2.70 16.98 -7.40
CA ARG A 163 -3.62 17.86 -8.14
C ARG A 163 -3.40 17.62 -9.63
N PRO A 164 -4.42 17.24 -10.42
CA PRO A 164 -4.34 17.43 -11.86
C PRO A 164 -4.12 18.93 -12.08
N ASN A 165 -3.12 19.31 -12.90
CA ASN A 165 -2.93 20.71 -13.27
C ASN A 165 -4.29 21.26 -13.75
N PRO A 166 -4.73 22.43 -13.27
CA PRO A 166 -5.84 23.12 -13.92
C PRO A 166 -5.37 23.45 -15.34
N THR A 167 -5.92 22.72 -16.32
CA THR A 167 -5.93 23.14 -17.73
C THR A 167 -6.65 24.44 -17.88
#